data_AF-A0A453AQ92-F1
#
_entry.id   AF-A0A453AQ92-F1
#
_cell.length_a   1.000
_cell.length_b   1.000
_cell.length_c   1.000
_cell.angle_alpha   90.00
_cell.angle_beta   90.00
_cell.angle_gamma   90.00
#
_symmetry.space_group_name_H-M   'P 1'
#
loop_
_entity.id
_entity.type
_entity.pdbx_description
1 polymer ?
#
loop_
_entity_poly.entity_id
_entity_poly.type
_entity_poly.pdbx_seq_one_letter_code
_entity_poly.pdbx_strand_id
1 'polypeptide(L)'
;MMAETEAASAAAAAEAGPAEEGTTNKTVVLVGVDDSDHSYRALEWAVRYVAETAGAGAPVELVVVHAKPAVSSVVTLGGPAAAGDVVRYVDADLRRRAEEVVDRARRLCAGNSVT
;
A
#
# COMPACT_ATOMS: atom_id res chain seq x y z
N MET A 1 48.53 -19.62 -6.91
CA MET A 1 48.94 -20.77 -6.07
C MET A 1 49.68 -20.19 -4.88
N MET A 2 49.17 -20.46 -3.67
CA MET A 2 49.68 -20.04 -2.33
C MET A 2 49.45 -18.55 -1.99
N ALA A 3 48.99 -18.13 -0.81
CA ALA A 3 48.64 -18.81 0.45
C ALA A 3 47.72 -17.90 1.31
N GLU A 4 46.96 -18.53 2.20
CA GLU A 4 46.11 -17.96 3.25
C GLU A 4 46.85 -17.02 4.21
N THR A 5 46.11 -16.14 4.89
CA THR A 5 46.28 -15.90 6.33
C THR A 5 44.95 -15.51 6.98
N GLU A 6 44.52 -16.37 7.90
CA GLU A 6 43.47 -16.22 8.89
C GLU A 6 43.94 -15.30 10.03
N ALA A 7 43.03 -14.53 10.64
CA ALA A 7 43.18 -14.09 12.02
C ALA A 7 41.80 -13.82 12.64
N ALA A 8 41.34 -14.78 13.45
CA ALA A 8 40.28 -14.61 14.42
C ALA A 8 40.65 -13.60 15.52
N SER A 9 39.64 -13.03 16.19
CA SER A 9 39.52 -12.99 17.66
C SER A 9 38.64 -11.83 18.14
N ALA A 10 37.55 -12.16 18.84
CA ALA A 10 37.40 -11.91 20.27
C ALA A 10 35.91 -11.71 20.63
N ALA A 11 35.41 -12.63 21.44
CA ALA A 11 34.12 -12.53 22.10
C ALA A 11 34.23 -11.77 23.43
N ALA A 12 33.05 -11.33 23.91
CA ALA A 12 32.67 -10.92 25.26
C ALA A 12 33.00 -9.48 25.69
N ALA A 13 31.94 -8.69 25.94
CA ALA A 13 31.31 -8.62 27.26
C ALA A 13 30.09 -7.67 27.19
N ALA A 14 29.01 -8.09 27.82
CA ALA A 14 27.78 -7.32 27.96
C ALA A 14 27.98 -6.15 28.93
N GLU A 15 27.40 -5.00 28.60
CA GLU A 15 27.06 -3.95 29.56
C GLU A 15 25.62 -3.55 29.29
N ALA A 16 24.79 -3.67 30.32
CA ALA A 16 23.36 -3.45 30.28
C ALA A 16 23.02 -1.98 30.57
N GLY A 17 22.21 -1.38 29.70
CA GLY A 17 21.36 -0.21 29.99
C GLY A 17 21.12 0.70 28.78
N PRO A 18 20.01 1.46 28.72
CA PRO A 18 18.75 1.36 29.46
C PRO A 18 17.68 0.62 28.64
N ALA A 19 16.51 0.37 29.25
CA ALA A 19 15.37 -0.28 28.63
C ALA A 19 15.03 0.36 27.27
N GLU A 20 15.14 -0.42 26.20
CA GLU A 20 14.41 -0.19 24.96
C GLU A 20 12.92 -0.22 25.33
N GLU A 21 12.31 0.95 25.52
CA GLU A 21 10.88 1.11 25.28
C GLU A 21 10.65 0.58 23.87
N GLY A 22 10.13 -0.66 23.80
CA GLY A 22 9.96 -1.38 22.55
C GLY A 22 9.15 -0.54 21.58
N THR A 23 9.84 0.19 20.71
CA THR A 23 9.23 0.77 19.53
C THR A 23 8.91 -0.44 18.66
N THR A 24 7.72 -1.00 18.88
CA THR A 24 7.14 -1.98 17.97
C THR A 24 7.04 -1.29 16.62
N ASN A 25 8.08 -1.40 15.80
CA ASN A 25 8.12 -0.84 14.45
C ASN A 25 7.03 -1.53 13.66
N LYS A 26 5.91 -0.83 13.48
CA LYS A 26 4.75 -1.32 12.75
C LYS A 26 5.06 -1.26 11.26
N THR A 27 4.94 -2.40 10.58
CA THR A 27 5.09 -2.47 9.12
C THR A 27 3.82 -1.95 8.46
N VAL A 28 3.93 -0.91 7.63
CA VAL A 28 2.79 -0.39 6.85
C VAL A 28 2.99 -0.78 5.38
N VAL A 29 2.05 -1.55 4.84
CA VAL A 29 2.01 -1.98 3.44
C VAL A 29 1.05 -1.06 2.69
N LEU A 30 1.57 -0.29 1.74
CA LEU A 30 0.78 0.62 0.91
C LEU A 30 0.52 0.00 -0.47
N VAL A 31 -0.73 -0.03 -0.92
CA VAL A 31 -1.09 -0.60 -2.23
C VAL A 31 -1.91 0.41 -3.04
N GLY A 32 -1.41 0.75 -4.22
CA GLY A 32 -2.13 1.54 -5.21
C GLY A 32 -3.08 0.67 -6.03
N VAL A 33 -4.35 1.10 -6.15
CA VAL A 33 -5.37 0.41 -6.94
C VAL A 33 -5.94 1.38 -7.97
N ASP A 34 -5.99 0.98 -9.25
CA ASP A 34 -6.38 1.82 -10.39
C ASP A 34 -7.50 1.19 -11.25
N ASP A 35 -8.24 0.24 -10.69
CA ASP A 35 -9.26 -0.57 -11.35
C ASP A 35 -8.76 -1.56 -12.42
N SER A 36 -7.44 -1.68 -12.62
CA SER A 36 -6.88 -2.73 -13.46
C SER A 36 -6.83 -4.07 -12.73
N ASP A 37 -6.96 -5.18 -13.47
CA ASP A 37 -6.77 -6.52 -12.91
C ASP A 37 -5.39 -6.69 -12.25
N HIS A 38 -4.34 -6.06 -12.81
CA HIS A 38 -2.99 -6.08 -12.27
C HIS A 38 -2.93 -5.48 -10.87
N SER A 39 -3.62 -4.35 -10.66
CA SER A 39 -3.67 -3.70 -9.35
C SER A 39 -4.41 -4.55 -8.31
N TYR A 40 -5.49 -5.24 -8.70
CA TYR A 40 -6.19 -6.15 -7.81
C TYR A 40 -5.37 -7.42 -7.49
N ARG A 41 -4.59 -7.94 -8.45
CA ARG A 41 -3.64 -9.04 -8.17
C ARG A 41 -2.55 -8.61 -7.18
N ALA A 42 -2.07 -7.38 -7.28
CA ALA A 42 -1.12 -6.84 -6.31
C ALA A 42 -1.76 -6.71 -4.92
N LEU A 43 -3.03 -6.29 -4.84
CA LEU A 43 -3.78 -6.25 -3.59
C LEU A 43 -3.98 -7.65 -2.99
N GLU A 44 -4.37 -8.64 -3.79
CA GLU A 44 -4.50 -10.04 -3.34
C GLU A 44 -3.17 -10.55 -2.75
N TRP A 45 -2.04 -10.24 -3.40
CA TRP A 45 -0.73 -10.60 -2.88
C TRP A 45 -0.44 -9.91 -1.53
N ALA A 46 -0.69 -8.60 -1.44
CA ALA A 46 -0.44 -7.82 -0.23
C ALA A 46 -1.29 -8.26 0.97
N VAL A 47 -2.55 -8.61 0.72
CA VAL A 47 -3.46 -9.14 1.74
C VAL A 47 -2.94 -10.44 2.34
N ARG A 48 -2.44 -11.37 1.51
CA ARG A 48 -1.82 -12.61 2.02
C ARG A 48 -0.55 -12.32 2.81
N TYR A 49 0.30 -11.42 2.32
CA TYR A 49 1.53 -11.02 3.03
C TYR A 49 1.22 -10.43 4.40
N VAL A 50 0.20 -9.57 4.50
CA VAL A 50 -0.27 -9.00 5.78
C VAL A 50 -0.82 -10.07 6.70
N ALA A 51 -1.62 -11.01 6.19
CA ALA A 51 -2.14 -12.12 6.98
C ALA A 51 -1.03 -13.04 7.53
N GLU A 52 -0.02 -13.36 6.71
CA GLU A 52 1.15 -14.13 7.11
C GLU A 52 1.99 -13.39 8.16
N THR A 53 2.22 -12.09 7.94
CA THR A 53 3.00 -11.22 8.85
C THR A 53 2.29 -11.03 10.19
N ALA A 54 0.97 -10.81 10.18
CA ALA A 54 0.16 -10.72 11.37
C ALA A 54 0.10 -12.06 12.12
N GLY A 55 0.00 -13.18 11.40
CA GLY A 55 0.04 -14.53 11.96
C GLY A 55 1.37 -14.86 12.65
N ALA A 56 2.48 -14.26 12.21
CA ALA A 56 3.78 -14.35 12.86
C ALA A 56 3.92 -13.45 14.11
N GLY A 57 2.87 -12.72 14.49
CA GLY A 57 2.85 -11.84 15.67
C GLY A 57 3.52 -10.48 15.44
N ALA A 58 3.86 -10.13 14.20
CA ALA A 58 4.42 -8.82 13.87
C ALA A 58 3.32 -7.77 13.66
N PRO A 59 3.49 -6.54 14.18
CA PRO A 59 2.53 -5.47 13.96
C PRO A 59 2.57 -5.02 12.50
N VAL A 60 1.48 -5.24 11.76
CA VAL A 60 1.35 -4.89 10.34
C VAL A 60 0.02 -4.19 10.04
N GLU A 61 0.02 -3.25 9.11
CA GLU A 61 -1.16 -2.54 8.61
C GLU A 61 -1.14 -2.48 7.08
N LEU A 62 -2.31 -2.62 6.46
CA LEU A 62 -2.51 -2.49 5.03
C LEU A 62 -3.29 -1.20 4.74
N VAL A 63 -2.74 -0.34 3.88
CA VAL A 63 -3.39 0.88 3.42
C VAL A 63 -3.59 0.79 1.91
N VAL A 64 -4.84 0.86 1.48
CA VAL A 64 -5.21 0.86 0.05
C VAL A 64 -5.47 2.29 -0.41
N VAL A 65 -4.84 2.69 -1.51
CA VAL A 65 -4.94 4.03 -2.07
C VAL A 65 -5.43 3.96 -3.51
N HIS A 66 -6.47 4.72 -3.84
CA HIS A 66 -6.90 4.95 -5.22
C HIS A 66 -6.67 6.42 -5.60
N ALA A 67 -6.00 6.64 -6.73
CA ALA A 67 -5.77 7.98 -7.26
C ALA A 67 -6.91 8.38 -8.21
N LYS A 68 -7.75 9.32 -7.78
CA LYS A 68 -8.78 9.89 -8.66
C LYS A 68 -8.10 10.80 -9.71
N PRO A 69 -8.24 10.54 -11.01
CA PRO A 69 -7.68 11.42 -12.03
C PRO A 69 -8.35 12.80 -12.02
N ALA A 70 -7.61 13.81 -12.48
CA ALA A 70 -8.15 15.16 -12.68
C ALA A 70 -9.08 15.16 -13.91
N VAL A 71 -10.15 15.97 -13.89
CA VAL A 71 -11.10 16.03 -15.02
C VAL A 71 -10.39 16.41 -16.33
N SER A 72 -9.39 17.29 -16.26
CA SER A 72 -8.57 17.70 -17.40
C SER A 72 -7.73 16.59 -18.02
N SER A 73 -7.48 15.48 -17.31
CA SER A 73 -6.75 14.34 -17.86
C SER A 73 -7.65 13.37 -18.64
N VAL A 74 -8.97 13.53 -18.55
CA VAL A 74 -9.96 12.62 -19.15
C VAL A 74 -10.75 13.31 -20.27
N VAL A 75 -10.90 14.64 -20.21
CA VAL A 75 -11.66 15.41 -21.19
C VAL A 75 -10.88 16.62 -21.68
N THR A 76 -10.70 16.73 -22.99
CA THR A 76 -10.27 17.97 -23.65
C THR A 76 -11.50 18.81 -23.95
N LEU A 77 -11.62 19.97 -23.30
CA LEU A 77 -12.76 20.86 -23.48
C LEU A 77 -12.50 21.88 -24.59
N GLY A 78 -13.30 21.81 -25.65
CA GLY A 78 -13.30 22.74 -26.78
C GLY A 78 -13.96 24.09 -26.46
N GLY A 79 -13.50 24.77 -25.41
CA GLY A 79 -13.88 26.15 -25.06
C GLY A 79 -14.73 26.30 -23.78
N PRO A 80 -14.80 27.53 -23.20
CA PRO A 80 -15.32 27.76 -21.84
C PRO A 80 -16.81 27.46 -21.64
N ALA A 81 -17.63 27.65 -22.68
CA ALA A 81 -19.09 27.52 -22.59
C ALA A 81 -19.57 26.06 -22.50
N ALA A 82 -18.80 25.10 -23.03
CA ALA A 82 -19.09 23.67 -22.93
C ALA A 82 -18.50 23.00 -21.67
N ALA A 83 -17.71 23.76 -20.88
CA ALA A 83 -16.93 23.22 -19.77
C ALA A 83 -17.70 23.09 -18.45
N GLY A 84 -18.62 24.01 -18.14
CA GLY A 84 -19.24 24.06 -16.81
C GLY A 84 -19.98 22.77 -16.41
N ASP A 85 -20.98 22.38 -17.20
CA ASP A 85 -21.85 21.24 -16.88
C ASP A 85 -21.15 19.89 -17.13
N VAL A 86 -20.33 19.80 -18.18
CA VAL A 86 -19.57 18.59 -18.51
C VAL A 86 -18.53 18.30 -17.44
N VAL A 87 -17.81 19.31 -16.94
CA VAL A 87 -16.82 19.11 -15.88
C VAL A 87 -17.47 18.59 -14.60
N ARG A 88 -18.64 19.13 -14.23
CA ARG A 88 -19.40 18.68 -13.05
C ARG A 88 -19.81 17.21 -13.18
N TYR A 89 -20.34 16.83 -14.33
CA TYR A 89 -20.78 15.46 -14.60
C TYR A 89 -19.60 14.47 -14.57
N VAL A 90 -18.50 14.82 -15.22
CA VAL A 90 -17.29 13.97 -15.26
C VAL A 90 -16.65 13.86 -13.89
N ASP A 91 -16.58 14.96 -13.12
CA ASP A 91 -16.06 14.92 -11.75
C ASP A 91 -16.89 13.97 -10.85
N ALA A 92 -18.22 14.02 -10.98
CA ALA A 92 -19.12 13.12 -10.27
C ALA A 92 -18.94 11.66 -10.70
N ASP A 93 -18.79 11.39 -12.00
CA ASP A 93 -18.51 10.03 -12.50
C ASP A 93 -17.18 9.48 -11.97
N LEU A 94 -16.12 10.29 -11.98
CA LEU A 94 -14.81 9.93 -11.45
C LEU A 94 -14.84 9.66 -9.94
N ARG A 95 -15.65 10.40 -9.18
CA ARG A 95 -15.87 10.11 -7.75
C ARG A 95 -16.61 8.80 -7.54
N ARG A 96 -17.69 8.56 -8.30
CA ARG A 96 -18.45 7.31 -8.23
C ARG A 96 -17.54 6.10 -8.52
N ARG A 97 -16.72 6.18 -9.57
CA ARG A 97 -15.74 5.12 -9.89
C ARG A 97 -14.72 4.92 -8.77
N ALA A 98 -14.21 5.99 -8.18
CA ALA A 98 -13.26 5.90 -7.07
C ALA A 98 -13.88 5.16 -5.87
N GLU A 99 -15.14 5.44 -5.54
CA GLU A 99 -15.89 4.74 -4.49
C GLU A 99 -16.07 3.25 -4.83
N GLU A 100 -16.46 2.93 -6.07
CA GLU A 100 -16.62 1.55 -6.53
C GLU A 100 -15.31 0.74 -6.43
N VAL A 101 -14.17 1.35 -6.77
CA VAL A 101 -12.83 0.74 -6.67
C VAL A 101 -12.46 0.47 -5.21
N VAL A 102 -12.65 1.47 -4.34
CA VAL A 102 -12.36 1.32 -2.91
C VAL A 102 -13.25 0.25 -2.29
N ASP A 103 -14.53 0.19 -2.66
CA ASP A 103 -15.45 -0.83 -2.16
C ASP A 103 -15.09 -2.22 -2.67
N ARG A 104 -14.61 -2.34 -3.91
CA ARG A 104 -14.08 -3.62 -4.43
C ARG A 104 -12.84 -4.06 -3.66
N ALA A 105 -11.91 -3.14 -3.38
CA ALA A 105 -10.74 -3.42 -2.57
C ALA A 105 -11.12 -3.84 -1.14
N ARG A 106 -12.07 -3.15 -0.50
CA ARG A 106 -12.60 -3.51 0.82
C ARG A 106 -13.19 -4.91 0.85
N ARG A 107 -13.96 -5.30 -0.18
CA ARG A 107 -14.50 -6.66 -0.30
C ARG A 107 -13.40 -7.72 -0.36
N LEU A 108 -12.31 -7.44 -1.07
CA LEU A 108 -11.14 -8.34 -1.13
C LEU A 108 -10.43 -8.44 0.23
N CYS A 109 -10.28 -7.34 0.97
CA CYS A 109 -9.70 -7.37 2.32
C CYS A 109 -10.60 -8.14 3.31
N ALA A 110 -11.91 -7.85 3.31
CA ALA A 110 -12.87 -8.51 4.19
C ALA A 110 -12.98 -10.03 3.95
N GLY A 111 -12.89 -10.46 2.70
CA GLY A 111 -12.88 -11.88 2.34
C GLY A 111 -11.67 -12.66 2.88
N ASN A 112 -10.59 -11.97 3.26
CA ASN A 112 -9.35 -12.56 3.77
C ASN A 112 -9.10 -12.25 5.26
N SER A 113 -10.11 -11.77 5.99
CA SER A 113 -10.02 -11.40 7.41
C SER A 113 -8.99 -10.30 7.73
N VAL A 114 -8.64 -9.47 6.74
CA VAL A 114 -7.82 -8.26 6.93
C VAL A 114 -8.79 -7.08 7.04
N THR A 115 -8.89 -6.48 8.22
CA THR A 115 -9.80 -5.37 8.55
C THR A 115 -9.07 -4.06 8.71
#